data_AF-A0A1M7FJM1-F1
#
_entry.id   AF-A0A1M7FJM1-F1
#
_cell.length_a   1.000
_cell.length_b   1.000
_cell.length_c   1.000
_cell.angle_alpha   90.00
_cell.angle_beta   90.00
_cell.angle_gamma   90.00
#
_symmetry.space_group_name_H-M   'P 1'
#
loop_
_entity.id
_entity.type
_entity.pdbx_description
1 polymer ?
#
loop_
_entity_poly.entity_id
_entity_poly.type
_entity_poly.pdbx_seq_one_letter_code
_entity_poly.pdbx_strand_id
1 'polypeptide(L)'
;MTKPGTPVAGAKSELTISKRRLKDICNDFNERLRVILSGKNSDYSPLELGRPCLHFLNCGFPDIPIQMSVQRLIDKKLQANHPFSLVSVVDMPEYLAAPVAIFQSKTRIDSKVILTEMEDKGINFVVAIEMQKIKGNRKVNDVRSIYPKDNIKDVLRWIGEDRLMEYYDKEKILNWLSKQQSNSAEVTKLIKDCTKIVEK
;
A
#
# COMPACT_ATOMS: atom_id res chain seq x y z
N MET A 1 41.59 -0.29 -16.23
CA MET A 1 40.80 0.65 -15.39
C MET A 1 39.68 1.21 -16.24
N THR A 2 38.48 0.64 -16.15
CA THR A 2 37.28 1.07 -16.88
C THR A 2 36.61 2.23 -16.15
N LYS A 3 36.38 3.35 -16.85
CA LYS A 3 35.68 4.52 -16.31
C LYS A 3 34.23 4.16 -15.92
N PRO A 4 33.65 4.78 -14.87
CA PRO A 4 32.23 4.65 -14.57
C PRO A 4 31.39 5.28 -15.69
N GLY A 5 30.40 4.54 -16.17
CA GLY A 5 29.48 4.98 -17.22
C GLY A 5 28.71 6.25 -16.81
N THR A 6 28.64 7.19 -17.74
CA THR A 6 27.84 8.40 -17.66
C THR A 6 26.34 8.03 -17.49
N PRO A 7 25.56 8.70 -16.63
CA PRO A 7 24.13 8.45 -16.52
C PRO A 7 23.44 8.81 -17.84
N VAL A 8 22.69 7.87 -18.41
CA VAL A 8 21.92 8.04 -19.65
C VAL A 8 20.83 9.10 -19.43
N ALA A 9 20.81 10.15 -20.24
CA ALA A 9 19.86 11.26 -20.15
C ALA A 9 18.37 10.84 -20.15
N GLY A 10 18.05 9.65 -20.71
CA GLY A 10 16.70 9.09 -20.77
C GLY A 10 16.08 8.68 -19.42
N ALA A 11 16.89 8.23 -18.44
CA ALA A 11 16.36 7.77 -17.16
C ALA A 11 15.80 8.90 -16.29
N LYS A 12 16.40 10.10 -16.38
CA LYS A 12 15.91 11.30 -15.67
C LYS A 12 14.63 11.86 -16.28
N SER A 13 14.46 11.78 -17.60
CA SER A 13 13.22 12.20 -18.27
C SER A 13 12.07 11.25 -17.99
N GLU A 14 12.29 9.93 -18.02
CA GLU A 14 11.26 8.92 -17.71
C GLU A 14 10.81 8.99 -16.25
N LEU A 15 11.74 9.14 -15.30
CA LEU A 15 11.41 9.31 -13.88
C LEU A 15 10.57 10.58 -13.65
N THR A 16 10.90 11.68 -14.32
CA THR A 16 10.14 12.94 -14.23
C THR A 16 8.73 12.79 -14.82
N ILE A 17 8.59 12.11 -15.96
CA ILE A 17 7.29 11.82 -16.60
C ILE A 17 6.45 10.89 -15.70
N SER A 18 7.06 9.85 -15.13
CA SER A 18 6.38 8.93 -14.21
C SER A 18 5.91 9.64 -12.94
N LYS A 19 6.71 10.55 -12.38
CA LYS A 19 6.32 11.35 -11.22
C LYS A 19 5.18 12.32 -11.53
N ARG A 20 5.23 13.00 -12.69
CA ARG A 20 4.13 13.88 -13.13
C ARG A 20 2.83 13.09 -13.27
N ARG A 21 2.91 11.94 -13.95
CA ARG A 21 1.75 11.06 -14.14
C ARG A 21 1.17 10.55 -12.81
N LEU A 22 2.02 10.17 -11.86
CA LEU A 22 1.57 9.78 -10.52
C LEU A 22 0.87 10.94 -9.81
N LYS A 23 1.39 12.16 -9.95
CA LYS A 23 0.79 13.34 -9.33
C LYS A 23 -0.59 13.65 -9.90
N ASP A 24 -0.76 13.53 -11.21
CA ASP A 24 -2.06 13.72 -11.88
C ASP A 24 -3.08 12.69 -11.37
N ILE A 25 -2.70 11.41 -11.30
CA ILE A 25 -3.54 10.33 -10.73
C ILE A 25 -3.91 10.63 -9.27
N CYS A 26 -2.96 11.11 -8.48
CA CYS A 26 -3.16 11.44 -7.09
C CYS A 26 -4.14 12.62 -6.92
N ASN A 27 -3.98 13.66 -7.73
CA ASN A 27 -4.89 14.81 -7.74
C ASN A 27 -6.32 14.39 -8.14
N ASP A 28 -6.46 13.59 -9.19
CA ASP A 28 -7.77 13.07 -9.62
C ASP A 28 -8.42 12.23 -8.53
N PHE A 29 -7.65 11.34 -7.89
CA PHE A 29 -8.12 10.54 -6.77
C PHE A 29 -8.61 11.42 -5.61
N ASN A 30 -7.84 12.44 -5.23
CA ASN A 30 -8.19 13.34 -4.12
C ASN A 30 -9.42 14.19 -4.42
N GLU A 31 -9.57 14.69 -5.65
CA GLU A 31 -10.77 15.42 -6.05
C GLU A 31 -12.01 14.52 -5.99
N ARG A 32 -11.91 13.27 -6.46
CA ARG A 32 -13.00 12.31 -6.32
C ARG A 32 -13.32 12.00 -4.86
N LEU A 33 -12.30 11.81 -4.02
CA LEU A 33 -12.46 11.58 -2.59
C LEU A 33 -13.16 12.76 -1.90
N ARG A 34 -12.82 13.99 -2.26
CA ARG A 34 -13.47 15.22 -1.78
C ARG A 34 -14.95 15.27 -2.17
N VAL A 35 -15.29 14.92 -3.41
CA VAL A 35 -16.69 14.86 -3.86
C VAL A 35 -17.48 13.80 -3.07
N ILE A 36 -16.90 12.60 -2.88
CA ILE A 36 -17.48 11.54 -2.05
C ILE A 36 -17.74 12.00 -0.62
N LEU A 37 -16.74 12.67 -0.01
CA LEU A 37 -16.84 13.25 1.34
C LEU A 37 -17.96 14.29 1.46
N SER A 38 -18.17 15.09 0.42
CA SER A 38 -19.21 16.13 0.42
C SER A 38 -20.64 15.60 0.26
N GLY A 39 -20.82 14.29 0.04
CA GLY A 39 -22.12 13.68 -0.23
C GLY A 39 -22.71 14.01 -1.61
N LYS A 40 -21.94 14.68 -2.48
CA LYS A 40 -22.37 15.11 -3.82
C LYS A 40 -21.95 14.13 -4.92
N ASN A 41 -21.63 12.89 -4.56
CA ASN A 41 -21.12 11.91 -5.51
C ASN A 41 -22.21 11.44 -6.47
N SER A 42 -22.08 11.80 -7.75
CA SER A 42 -22.92 11.28 -8.84
C SER A 42 -22.20 10.21 -9.67
N ASP A 43 -20.88 10.08 -9.54
CA ASP A 43 -20.07 9.10 -10.26
C ASP A 43 -19.56 7.97 -9.33
N TYR A 44 -20.04 6.75 -9.59
CA TYR A 44 -19.66 5.55 -8.85
C TYR A 44 -18.66 4.66 -9.60
N SER A 45 -18.05 5.19 -10.68
CA SER A 45 -16.92 4.54 -11.34
C SER A 45 -15.80 4.23 -10.32
N PRO A 46 -15.02 3.16 -10.49
CA PRO A 46 -13.91 2.86 -9.60
C PRO A 46 -12.92 4.03 -9.47
N LEU A 47 -12.37 4.22 -8.28
CA LEU A 47 -11.24 5.11 -8.03
C LEU A 47 -9.98 4.49 -8.62
N GLU A 48 -9.32 5.20 -9.51
CA GLU A 48 -8.05 4.78 -10.10
C GLU A 48 -6.90 5.08 -9.14
N LEU A 49 -6.01 4.11 -8.97
CA LEU A 49 -4.84 4.20 -8.09
C LEU A 49 -3.52 4.10 -8.88
N GLY A 50 -3.62 4.15 -10.21
CA GLY A 50 -2.50 4.05 -11.14
C GLY A 50 -2.16 2.62 -11.54
N ARG A 51 -0.90 2.37 -11.86
CA ARG A 51 -0.38 1.06 -12.26
C ARG A 51 0.69 0.60 -11.25
N PRO A 52 0.94 -0.71 -11.12
CA PRO A 52 1.99 -1.25 -10.27
C PRO A 52 3.33 -0.54 -10.48
N CYS A 53 3.95 -0.09 -9.40
CA CYS A 53 5.33 0.40 -9.44
C CYS A 53 6.32 -0.78 -9.55
N LEU A 54 7.61 -0.49 -9.75
CA LEU A 54 8.64 -1.52 -9.91
C LEU A 54 8.65 -2.55 -8.76
N HIS A 55 8.43 -2.10 -7.52
CA HIS A 55 8.36 -2.99 -6.36
C HIS A 55 7.19 -3.97 -6.45
N PHE A 56 6.02 -3.52 -6.92
CA PHE A 56 4.87 -4.39 -7.12
C PHE A 56 5.13 -5.38 -8.25
N LEU A 57 5.70 -4.94 -9.37
CA LEU A 57 6.05 -5.81 -10.49
C LEU A 57 7.03 -6.91 -10.07
N ASN A 58 8.05 -6.57 -9.28
CA ASN A 58 9.03 -7.52 -8.74
C ASN A 58 8.39 -8.52 -7.75
N CYS A 59 7.31 -8.13 -7.08
CA CYS A 59 6.49 -9.05 -6.28
C CYS A 59 5.50 -9.86 -7.13
N GLY A 60 5.44 -9.71 -8.45
CA GLY A 60 4.57 -10.49 -9.33
C GLY A 60 3.19 -9.90 -9.57
N PHE A 61 2.99 -8.61 -9.29
CA PHE A 61 1.80 -7.91 -9.78
C PHE A 61 1.82 -7.85 -11.32
N PRO A 62 0.70 -8.13 -11.99
CA PRO A 62 0.57 -7.89 -13.43
C PRO A 62 0.52 -6.39 -13.71
N ASP A 63 1.19 -5.94 -14.78
CA ASP A 63 1.14 -4.53 -15.22
C ASP A 63 -0.23 -4.18 -15.86
N ILE A 64 -1.24 -4.03 -15.01
CA ILE A 64 -2.61 -3.61 -15.31
C ILE A 64 -3.07 -2.62 -14.22
N PRO A 65 -4.10 -1.78 -14.48
CA PRO A 65 -4.53 -0.76 -13.54
C PRO A 65 -4.89 -1.31 -12.15
N ILE A 66 -4.55 -0.55 -11.11
CA ILE A 66 -4.99 -0.75 -9.73
C ILE A 66 -6.19 0.15 -9.49
N GLN A 67 -7.29 -0.41 -8.99
CA GLN A 67 -8.50 0.37 -8.74
C GLN A 67 -9.19 -0.05 -7.45
N MET A 68 -10.06 0.83 -6.95
CA MET A 68 -10.92 0.58 -5.80
C MET A 68 -12.35 1.01 -6.08
N SER A 69 -13.33 0.16 -5.78
CA SER A 69 -14.74 0.57 -5.83
C SER A 69 -15.05 1.65 -4.78
N VAL A 70 -15.77 2.70 -5.18
CA VAL A 70 -16.26 3.75 -4.27
C VAL A 70 -17.12 3.15 -3.14
N GLN A 71 -18.07 2.28 -3.48
CA GLN A 71 -18.93 1.63 -2.50
C GLN A 71 -18.10 0.85 -1.49
N ARG A 72 -17.09 0.10 -1.97
CA ARG A 72 -16.20 -0.65 -1.08
C ARG A 72 -15.44 0.27 -0.11
N LEU A 73 -14.98 1.42 -0.56
CA LEU A 73 -14.30 2.38 0.31
C LEU A 73 -15.24 2.90 1.41
N ILE A 74 -16.49 3.19 1.04
CA ILE A 74 -17.55 3.60 1.97
C ILE A 74 -17.91 2.47 2.96
N ASP A 75 -18.01 1.23 2.49
CA ASP A 75 -18.32 0.10 3.37
C ASP A 75 -17.17 -0.14 4.37
N LYS A 76 -15.92 -0.04 3.90
CA LYS A 76 -14.72 -0.28 4.71
C LYS A 76 -14.51 0.78 5.79
N LYS A 77 -14.73 2.06 5.48
CA LYS A 77 -14.60 3.13 6.49
C LYS A 77 -15.61 3.00 7.63
N LEU A 78 -16.78 2.41 7.35
CA LEU A 78 -17.87 2.23 8.30
C LEU A 78 -17.81 0.89 9.04
N GLN A 79 -16.85 0.01 8.71
CA GLN A 79 -16.77 -1.32 9.28
C GLN A 79 -16.41 -1.23 10.77
N ALA A 80 -17.28 -1.75 11.64
CA ALA A 80 -17.22 -1.51 13.09
C ALA A 80 -15.90 -1.91 13.77
N ASN A 81 -15.20 -2.93 13.25
CA ASN A 81 -13.94 -3.38 13.83
C ASN A 81 -12.74 -2.49 13.47
N HIS A 82 -12.80 -1.73 12.36
CA HIS A 82 -11.71 -0.85 11.94
C HIS A 82 -12.24 0.42 11.23
N PRO A 83 -13.04 1.26 11.89
CA PRO A 83 -13.52 2.50 11.29
C PRO A 83 -12.36 3.49 11.11
N PHE A 84 -12.39 4.26 10.04
CA PHE A 84 -11.37 5.27 9.75
C PHE A 84 -11.94 6.48 9.03
N SER A 85 -11.25 7.62 9.11
CA SER A 85 -11.62 8.82 8.36
C SER A 85 -11.19 8.70 6.89
N LEU A 86 -12.05 9.10 5.95
CA LEU A 86 -11.64 9.17 4.54
C LEU A 86 -10.52 10.20 4.31
N VAL A 87 -10.35 11.18 5.21
CA VAL A 87 -9.21 12.10 5.14
C VAL A 87 -7.88 11.36 5.30
N SER A 88 -7.87 10.25 6.05
CA SER A 88 -6.68 9.43 6.31
C SER A 88 -6.21 8.63 5.09
N VAL A 89 -6.98 8.61 4.00
CA VAL A 89 -6.61 7.97 2.74
C VAL A 89 -6.40 8.97 1.59
N VAL A 90 -6.34 10.27 1.88
CA VAL A 90 -5.85 11.28 0.92
C VAL A 90 -4.45 10.89 0.47
N ASP A 91 -4.14 11.12 -0.80
CA ASP A 91 -2.89 10.76 -1.45
C ASP A 91 -2.59 9.24 -1.50
N MET A 92 -3.60 8.37 -1.33
CA MET A 92 -3.43 6.91 -1.39
C MET A 92 -2.59 6.40 -2.60
N PRO A 93 -2.75 6.92 -3.84
CA PRO A 93 -1.89 6.52 -4.96
C PRO A 93 -0.39 6.73 -4.69
N GLU A 94 -0.01 7.85 -4.06
CA GLU A 94 1.39 8.14 -3.72
C GLU A 94 1.92 7.18 -2.65
N TYR A 95 1.12 6.88 -1.62
CA TYR A 95 1.51 5.91 -0.59
C TYR A 95 1.65 4.48 -1.12
N LEU A 96 0.82 4.07 -2.09
CA LEU A 96 0.96 2.77 -2.75
C LEU A 96 2.17 2.71 -3.67
N ALA A 97 2.57 3.83 -4.29
CA ALA A 97 3.74 3.88 -5.14
C ALA A 97 5.05 3.74 -4.34
N ALA A 98 5.04 4.10 -3.05
CA ALA A 98 6.18 4.03 -2.13
C ALA A 98 5.83 3.27 -0.83
N PRO A 99 5.53 1.96 -0.91
CA PRO A 99 5.05 1.19 0.25
C PRO A 99 6.14 0.99 1.31
N VAL A 100 5.73 0.75 2.55
CA VAL A 100 6.63 0.31 3.62
C VAL A 100 7.07 -1.14 3.36
N ALA A 101 6.10 -2.01 3.06
CA ALA A 101 6.35 -3.41 2.77
C ALA A 101 5.21 -4.04 1.97
N ILE A 102 5.53 -5.13 1.26
CA ILE A 102 4.58 -5.96 0.50
C ILE A 102 4.67 -7.38 1.02
N PHE A 103 3.51 -7.96 1.34
CA PHE A 103 3.38 -9.31 1.88
C PHE A 103 2.50 -10.18 0.99
N GLN A 104 2.84 -11.46 0.89
CA GLN A 104 1.90 -12.49 0.44
C GLN A 104 0.69 -12.56 1.39
N SER A 105 -0.52 -12.76 0.84
CA SER A 105 -1.68 -12.93 1.69
C SER A 105 -1.75 -14.34 2.26
N LYS A 106 -1.83 -14.45 3.60
CA LYS A 106 -2.02 -15.72 4.32
C LYS A 106 -3.29 -16.48 3.93
N THR A 107 -4.29 -15.80 3.39
CA THR A 107 -5.64 -16.35 3.16
C THR A 107 -6.03 -16.47 1.69
N ARG A 108 -5.26 -15.85 0.77
CA ARG A 108 -5.61 -15.76 -0.65
C ARG A 108 -4.36 -15.71 -1.52
N ILE A 109 -4.13 -16.77 -2.30
CA ILE A 109 -2.92 -16.95 -3.09
C ILE A 109 -2.74 -15.90 -4.20
N ASP A 110 -3.84 -15.32 -4.67
CA ASP A 110 -3.94 -14.31 -5.71
C ASP A 110 -3.98 -12.86 -5.15
N SER A 111 -3.70 -12.71 -3.85
CA SER A 111 -3.73 -11.42 -3.18
C SER A 111 -2.43 -11.10 -2.45
N LYS A 112 -2.11 -9.81 -2.39
CA LYS A 112 -1.03 -9.28 -1.55
C LYS A 112 -1.55 -8.22 -0.60
N VAL A 113 -0.82 -8.03 0.50
CA VAL A 113 -1.13 -7.05 1.55
C VAL A 113 0.02 -6.05 1.60
N ILE A 114 -0.30 -4.77 1.48
CA ILE A 114 0.68 -3.69 1.38
C ILE A 114 0.58 -2.89 2.67
N LEU A 115 1.69 -2.77 3.40
CA LEU A 115 1.80 -1.83 4.53
C LEU A 115 2.20 -0.46 3.97
N THR A 116 1.48 0.58 4.38
CA THR A 116 1.63 1.95 3.88
C THR A 116 1.95 2.92 5.01
N GLU A 117 2.43 4.11 4.67
CA GLU A 117 2.63 5.20 5.64
C GLU A 117 1.36 6.03 5.88
N MET A 118 0.23 5.73 5.21
CA MET A 118 -1.07 6.30 5.59
C MET A 118 -1.37 5.94 7.05
N GLU A 119 -1.95 6.88 7.81
CA GLU A 119 -2.26 6.70 9.22
C GLU A 119 -3.65 7.25 9.58
N ASP A 120 -4.39 6.53 10.42
CA ASP A 120 -5.56 7.04 11.15
C ASP A 120 -5.25 6.89 12.64
N LYS A 121 -5.27 8.00 13.39
CA LYS A 121 -4.96 8.01 14.84
C LYS A 121 -3.61 7.36 15.19
N GLY A 122 -2.60 7.57 14.33
CA GLY A 122 -1.25 7.02 14.50
C GLY A 122 -1.12 5.53 14.16
N ILE A 123 -2.15 4.90 13.59
CA ILE A 123 -2.15 3.49 13.18
C ILE A 123 -2.01 3.42 11.66
N ASN A 124 -0.94 2.76 11.19
CA ASN A 124 -0.68 2.62 9.76
C ASN A 124 -1.71 1.72 9.06
N PHE A 125 -2.01 2.04 7.81
CA PHE A 125 -2.93 1.24 7.00
C PHE A 125 -2.26 0.05 6.34
N VAL A 126 -3.05 -1.02 6.21
CA VAL A 126 -2.80 -2.08 5.23
C VAL A 126 -3.81 -2.02 4.08
N VAL A 127 -3.34 -2.28 2.87
CA VAL A 127 -4.16 -2.36 1.65
C VAL A 127 -4.03 -3.76 1.07
N ALA A 128 -5.14 -4.49 0.98
CA ALA A 128 -5.19 -5.81 0.36
C ALA A 128 -5.63 -5.69 -1.09
N ILE A 129 -4.83 -6.20 -2.02
CA ILE A 129 -5.06 -6.12 -3.46
C ILE A 129 -5.16 -7.53 -4.03
N GLU A 130 -6.27 -7.81 -4.72
CA GLU A 130 -6.52 -9.05 -5.47
C GLU A 130 -6.11 -8.81 -6.93
N MET A 131 -5.19 -9.62 -7.44
CA MET A 131 -4.60 -9.42 -8.77
C MET A 131 -5.48 -10.02 -9.88
N GLN A 132 -5.46 -9.41 -11.07
CA GLN A 132 -6.19 -9.89 -12.28
C GLN A 132 -7.70 -10.13 -12.10
N LYS A 133 -8.36 -9.41 -11.19
CA LYS A 133 -9.81 -9.51 -11.01
C LYS A 133 -10.54 -9.07 -12.28
N ILE A 134 -11.47 -9.89 -12.75
CA ILE A 134 -12.33 -9.53 -13.87
C ILE A 134 -13.44 -8.59 -13.37
N LYS A 135 -13.55 -7.40 -13.98
CA LYS A 135 -14.59 -6.39 -13.73
C LYS A 135 -15.18 -5.98 -15.07
N GLY A 136 -16.41 -6.41 -15.35
CA GLY A 136 -16.99 -6.28 -16.69
C GLY A 136 -16.16 -7.04 -17.71
N ASN A 137 -15.63 -6.33 -18.71
CA ASN A 137 -14.80 -6.89 -19.79
C ASN A 137 -13.29 -6.62 -19.61
N ARG A 138 -12.84 -6.15 -18.44
CA ARG A 138 -11.43 -5.81 -18.18
C ARG A 138 -10.89 -6.55 -16.96
N LYS A 139 -9.58 -6.84 -16.98
CA LYS A 139 -8.82 -7.29 -15.80
C LYS A 139 -8.20 -6.10 -15.09
N VAL A 140 -8.24 -6.13 -13.76
CA VAL A 140 -7.67 -5.10 -12.90
C VAL A 140 -7.00 -5.72 -11.68
N ASN A 141 -6.12 -4.97 -11.02
CA ASN A 141 -5.71 -5.24 -9.65
C ASN A 141 -6.72 -4.54 -8.72
N ASP A 142 -7.63 -5.30 -8.08
CA ASP A 142 -8.76 -4.76 -7.30
C ASP A 142 -8.38 -4.62 -5.83
N VAL A 143 -8.45 -3.41 -5.28
CA VAL A 143 -8.35 -3.20 -3.83
C VAL A 143 -9.58 -3.82 -3.18
N ARG A 144 -9.38 -4.92 -2.46
CA ARG A 144 -10.45 -5.66 -1.79
C ARG A 144 -10.67 -5.20 -0.35
N SER A 145 -9.66 -4.62 0.27
CA SER A 145 -9.74 -4.13 1.65
C SER A 145 -8.69 -3.06 1.90
N ILE A 146 -9.05 -2.09 2.74
CA ILE A 146 -8.16 -1.05 3.28
C ILE A 146 -8.65 -0.77 4.71
N TYR A 147 -7.74 -0.71 5.67
CA TYR A 147 -8.05 -0.41 7.07
C TYR A 147 -6.77 -0.10 7.88
N PRO A 148 -6.86 0.70 8.96
CA PRO A 148 -5.78 0.82 9.94
C PRO A 148 -5.51 -0.53 10.59
N LYS A 149 -4.24 -0.97 10.62
CA LYS A 149 -3.85 -2.27 11.17
C LYS A 149 -3.42 -2.14 12.63
N ASP A 150 -4.40 -2.01 13.51
CA ASP A 150 -4.23 -1.83 14.96
C ASP A 150 -3.64 -3.05 15.67
N ASN A 151 -3.94 -4.26 15.21
CA ASN A 151 -3.29 -5.47 15.69
C ASN A 151 -1.90 -5.64 15.06
N ILE A 152 -0.92 -5.02 15.69
CA ILE A 152 0.48 -5.10 15.28
C ILE A 152 1.05 -6.52 15.29
N LYS A 153 0.63 -7.38 16.24
CA LYS A 153 1.18 -8.74 16.34
C LYS A 153 1.06 -9.50 15.02
N ASP A 154 -0.03 -9.28 14.28
CA ASP A 154 -0.21 -9.90 12.97
C ASP A 154 0.90 -9.50 11.99
N VAL A 155 1.21 -8.21 11.89
CA VAL A 155 2.26 -7.71 10.98
C VAL A 155 3.64 -8.23 11.39
N LEU A 156 3.94 -8.23 12.69
CA LEU A 156 5.20 -8.78 13.19
C LEU A 156 5.33 -10.27 12.88
N ARG A 157 4.25 -11.05 13.01
CA ARG A 157 4.26 -12.47 12.65
C ARG A 157 4.41 -12.68 11.15
N TRP A 158 3.81 -11.82 10.31
CA TRP A 158 4.04 -11.88 8.85
C TRP A 158 5.51 -11.72 8.48
N ILE A 159 6.26 -10.88 9.22
CA ILE A 159 7.69 -10.66 9.02
C ILE A 159 8.50 -11.81 9.62
N GLY A 160 8.37 -12.04 10.93
CA GLY A 160 9.29 -12.86 11.73
C GLY A 160 9.01 -14.36 11.70
N GLU A 161 7.75 -14.77 11.56
CA GLU A 161 7.32 -16.16 11.74
C GLU A 161 6.84 -16.76 10.42
N ASP A 162 5.83 -16.15 9.79
CA ASP A 162 5.18 -16.65 8.57
C ASP A 162 6.04 -16.40 7.31
N ARG A 163 7.05 -15.52 7.39
CA ARG A 163 7.97 -15.14 6.29
C ARG A 163 7.23 -14.74 4.99
N LEU A 164 6.18 -13.93 5.13
CA LEU A 164 5.33 -13.51 4.02
C LEU A 164 5.85 -12.27 3.28
N MET A 165 6.86 -11.59 3.83
CA MET A 165 7.38 -10.34 3.28
C MET A 165 8.21 -10.59 2.01
N GLU A 166 7.80 -9.96 0.90
CA GLU A 166 8.49 -10.08 -0.39
C GLU A 166 9.25 -8.82 -0.78
N TYR A 167 8.86 -7.68 -0.23
CA TYR A 167 9.53 -6.39 -0.40
C TYR A 167 9.40 -5.58 0.88
N TYR A 168 10.42 -4.79 1.18
CA TYR A 168 10.36 -3.73 2.18
C TYR A 168 11.28 -2.58 1.79
N ASP A 169 10.89 -1.37 2.17
CA ASP A 169 11.79 -0.23 2.24
C ASP A 169 12.46 -0.25 3.63
N LYS A 170 13.80 -0.34 3.64
CA LYS A 170 14.58 -0.53 4.87
C LYS A 170 14.41 0.62 5.87
N GLU A 171 14.43 1.87 5.39
CA GLU A 171 14.29 3.03 6.27
C GLU A 171 12.87 3.11 6.83
N LYS A 172 11.86 2.93 5.97
CA LYS A 172 10.45 3.00 6.38
C LYS A 172 10.08 1.88 7.33
N ILE A 173 10.52 0.64 7.09
CA ILE A 173 10.16 -0.48 7.97
C ILE A 173 10.85 -0.39 9.33
N LEU A 174 12.09 0.10 9.38
CA LEU A 174 12.79 0.33 10.65
C LEU A 174 12.15 1.47 11.45
N ASN A 175 11.77 2.56 10.77
CA ASN A 175 11.01 3.65 11.37
C ASN A 175 9.62 3.17 11.85
N TRP A 176 8.96 2.32 11.07
CA TRP A 176 7.70 1.72 11.48
C TRP A 176 7.90 0.86 12.72
N LEU A 177 8.87 -0.07 12.74
CA LEU A 177 9.18 -0.95 13.88
C LEU A 177 9.54 -0.17 15.15
N SER A 178 10.28 0.93 15.05
CA SER A 178 10.71 1.72 16.21
C SER A 178 9.55 2.44 16.93
N LYS A 179 8.48 2.77 16.19
CA LYS A 179 7.24 3.33 16.74
C LYS A 179 6.39 2.30 17.49
N GLN A 180 6.70 1.01 17.35
CA GLN A 180 5.92 -0.07 17.93
C GLN A 180 6.37 -0.32 19.36
N GLN A 181 5.70 0.32 20.31
CA GLN A 181 5.95 0.09 21.74
C GLN A 181 4.92 -0.86 22.32
N SER A 182 5.38 -1.80 23.15
CA SER A 182 4.49 -2.72 23.86
C SER A 182 5.09 -3.15 25.19
N ASN A 183 4.24 -3.26 26.21
CA ASN A 183 4.62 -3.83 27.51
C ASN A 183 4.63 -5.37 27.50
N SER A 184 4.23 -6.00 26.39
CA SER A 184 4.21 -7.45 26.25
C SER A 184 5.59 -7.98 25.86
N ALA A 185 6.18 -8.84 26.69
CA ALA A 185 7.46 -9.49 26.40
C ALA A 185 7.45 -10.26 25.07
N GLU A 186 6.33 -10.88 24.71
CA GLU A 186 6.14 -11.54 23.41
C GLU A 186 6.29 -10.55 22.26
N VAL A 187 5.61 -9.39 22.33
CA VAL A 187 5.67 -8.36 21.29
C VAL A 187 7.06 -7.77 21.18
N THR A 188 7.70 -7.47 22.31
CA THR A 188 9.08 -6.94 22.33
C THR A 188 10.06 -7.92 21.69
N LYS A 189 9.91 -9.22 21.94
CA LYS A 189 10.71 -10.26 21.29
C LYS A 189 10.46 -10.29 19.77
N LEU A 190 9.19 -10.26 19.36
CA LEU A 190 8.82 -10.25 17.94
C LEU A 190 9.41 -9.03 17.21
N ILE A 191 9.33 -7.84 17.79
CA ILE A 191 9.93 -6.62 17.22
C ILE A 191 11.43 -6.82 17.04
N LYS A 192 12.14 -7.29 18.08
CA LYS A 192 13.58 -7.53 18.02
C LYS A 192 13.96 -8.52 16.91
N ASP A 193 13.19 -9.58 16.74
CA ASP A 193 13.45 -10.58 15.71
C ASP A 193 13.13 -10.05 14.30
N CYS A 194 12.07 -9.25 14.15
CA CYS A 194 11.77 -8.53 12.90
C CYS A 194 12.88 -7.55 12.53
N THR A 195 13.38 -6.75 13.49
CA THR A 195 14.48 -5.80 13.27
C THR A 195 15.71 -6.49 12.71
N LYS A 196 16.13 -7.63 13.29
CA LYS A 196 17.27 -8.41 12.77
C LYS A 196 17.07 -8.94 11.34
N ILE A 197 15.83 -9.18 10.93
CA ILE A 197 15.53 -9.65 9.57
C ILE A 197 15.74 -8.51 8.57
N VAL A 198 15.26 -7.31 8.89
CA VAL A 198 15.31 -6.15 7.97
C VAL A 198 16.63 -5.39 7.99
N GLU A 199 17.43 -5.55 9.05
CA GLU A 199 18.77 -4.94 9.18
C GLU A 199 19.85 -5.64 8.34
N LYS A 200 19.61 -6.88 7.93
CA LYS A 200 20.49 -7.59 6.99
C LYS A 200 20.60 -6.85 5.65
#